data_AF-A0A0B9ALF2-F1
#
_entry.id   AF-A0A0B9ALF2-F1
#
_cell.length_a   1.000
_cell.length_b   1.000
_cell.length_c   1.000
_cell.angle_alpha   90.00
_cell.angle_beta   90.00
_cell.angle_gamma   90.00
#
_symmetry.space_group_name_H-M   'P 1'
#
loop_
_entity.id
_entity.type
_entity.pdbx_description
1 polymer ?
#
loop_
_entity_poly.entity_id
_entity_poly.type
_entity_poly.pdbx_seq_one_letter_code
_entity_poly.pdbx_strand_id
1 'polypeptide(L)'
;MATTSPPPEIEDPPTGQIEPVEDHGAIEESWDSDTGATTAEYAITTLAACGFAALLVVVLKSEPIKELITGVISSALGLGS
;
A
#
# COMPACT_ATOMS: atom_id res chain seq x y z
N MET A 1 35.15 36.27 39.03
CA MET A 1 35.71 34.90 39.04
C MET A 1 35.39 34.27 37.69
N ALA A 2 36.39 34.03 36.84
CA ALA A 2 36.23 33.36 35.56
C ALA A 2 36.66 31.90 35.73
N THR A 3 35.73 30.97 35.56
CA THR A 3 36.03 29.53 35.55
C THR A 3 36.12 29.09 34.09
N THR A 4 37.31 28.79 33.63
CA THR A 4 37.52 28.13 32.33
C THR A 4 37.69 26.65 32.60
N SER A 5 36.83 25.82 32.01
CA SER A 5 36.98 24.37 32.01
C SER A 5 38.18 23.94 31.16
N PRO A 6 38.85 22.83 31.48
CA PRO A 6 39.89 22.28 30.61
C PRO A 6 39.30 21.82 29.27
N PRO A 7 40.08 21.87 28.17
CA PRO A 7 39.67 21.33 26.89
C PRO A 7 39.36 19.82 26.99
N PRO A 8 38.40 19.30 26.20
CA PRO A 8 38.14 17.86 26.15
C PRO A 8 39.38 17.13 25.60
N GLU A 9 39.80 16.08 26.29
CA GLU A 9 40.89 15.20 25.86
C GLU A 9 40.41 14.42 24.63
N ILE A 10 41.05 14.66 23.49
CA ILE A 10 40.76 13.94 22.25
C ILE A 10 41.46 12.58 22.39
N GLU A 11 40.69 11.54 22.69
CA GLU A 11 41.18 10.16 22.69
C GLU A 11 41.67 9.82 21.27
N ASP A 12 42.90 9.32 21.16
CA ASP A 12 43.47 8.94 19.87
C ASP A 12 42.55 7.93 19.18
N PRO A 13 42.33 8.05 17.86
CA PRO A 13 41.54 7.06 17.15
C PRO A 13 42.19 5.68 17.33
N PRO A 14 41.39 4.63 17.61
CA PRO A 14 41.92 3.30 17.81
C PRO A 14 42.75 2.90 16.58
N THR A 15 44.04 2.70 16.80
CA THR A 15 45.02 2.34 15.76
C THR A 15 45.03 0.84 15.47
N GLY A 16 44.06 0.10 16.02
CA GLY A 16 43.87 -1.32 15.76
C GLY A 16 43.47 -1.55 14.31
N GLN A 17 44.08 -2.55 13.69
CA GLN A 17 43.70 -3.02 12.37
C GLN A 17 42.19 -3.38 12.38
N ILE A 18 41.46 -2.86 11.41
CA ILE A 18 40.03 -3.19 11.23
C ILE A 18 39.99 -4.64 10.75
N GLU A 19 39.77 -5.58 11.67
CA GLU A 19 39.50 -6.98 11.32
C GLU A 19 38.23 -7.02 10.45
N PRO A 20 38.24 -7.70 9.30
CA PRO A 20 37.02 -7.90 8.51
C PRO A 20 35.99 -8.59 9.41
N VAL A 21 34.81 -7.98 9.57
CA VAL A 21 33.71 -8.61 10.28
C VAL A 21 33.22 -9.79 9.43
N GLU A 22 33.74 -10.99 9.71
CA GLU A 22 33.23 -12.22 9.12
C GLU A 22 31.91 -12.58 9.82
N ASP A 23 30.82 -11.98 9.37
CA ASP A 23 29.51 -12.62 9.42
C ASP A 23 28.70 -12.24 8.17
N HIS A 24 29.03 -12.92 7.08
CA HIS A 24 28.08 -13.11 5.98
C HIS A 24 27.33 -14.42 6.20
N GLY A 25 26.77 -14.60 7.40
CA GLY A 25 25.73 -15.57 7.66
C GLY A 25 24.60 -15.34 6.66
N ALA A 26 24.32 -16.38 5.87
CA ALA A 26 23.36 -16.39 4.80
C ALA A 26 22.04 -15.67 5.19
N ILE A 27 21.80 -14.50 4.60
CA ILE A 27 20.48 -13.88 4.55
C ILE A 27 19.58 -14.65 3.58
N GLU A 28 19.30 -15.91 3.91
CA GLU A 28 18.03 -16.51 3.54
C GLU A 28 17.05 -16.26 4.69
N GLU A 29 16.77 -14.99 4.96
CA GLU A 29 15.53 -14.62 5.65
C GLU A 29 14.40 -14.92 4.67
N SER A 30 14.00 -16.20 4.60
CA SER A 30 12.73 -16.57 4.00
C SER A 30 11.66 -15.91 4.86
N TRP A 31 11.14 -14.76 4.43
CA TRP A 31 10.00 -14.14 5.09
C TRP A 31 8.95 -15.21 5.30
N ASP A 32 8.48 -15.33 6.55
CA ASP A 32 7.45 -16.30 6.90
C ASP A 32 6.28 -16.12 5.93
N SER A 33 5.81 -17.20 5.30
CA SER A 33 4.87 -17.15 4.16
C SER A 33 3.58 -16.40 4.48
N ASP A 34 3.29 -16.28 5.78
CA ASP A 34 2.09 -15.68 6.31
C ASP A 34 2.26 -14.18 6.60
N THR A 35 3.51 -13.66 6.53
CA THR A 35 3.82 -12.25 6.74
C THR A 35 3.13 -11.39 5.69
N GLY A 36 2.09 -10.65 6.10
CA GLY A 36 1.34 -9.74 5.24
C GLY A 36 0.28 -10.42 4.35
N ALA A 37 0.09 -11.73 4.46
CA ALA A 37 -0.87 -12.49 3.63
C ALA A 37 -2.30 -11.94 3.77
N THR A 38 -2.76 -11.63 4.98
CA THR A 38 -4.10 -11.06 5.23
C THR A 38 -4.30 -9.70 4.56
N THR A 39 -3.29 -8.82 4.61
CA THR A 39 -3.36 -7.51 3.96
C THR A 39 -3.38 -7.64 2.44
N ALA A 40 -2.56 -8.56 1.89
CA ALA A 40 -2.56 -8.87 0.47
C ALA A 40 -3.90 -9.45 0.00
N GLU A 41 -4.50 -10.37 0.77
CA GLU A 41 -5.80 -10.97 0.46
C GLU A 41 -6.90 -9.92 0.40
N TYR A 42 -6.96 -9.01 1.38
CA TYR A 42 -7.94 -7.93 1.38
C TYR A 42 -7.75 -6.99 0.18
N ALA A 43 -6.50 -6.65 -0.15
CA ALA A 43 -6.19 -5.79 -1.29
C ALA A 43 -6.62 -6.44 -2.62
N ILE A 44 -6.31 -7.72 -2.82
CA ILE A 44 -6.67 -8.46 -4.03
C ILE A 44 -8.19 -8.64 -4.12
N THR A 45 -8.85 -8.97 -3.01
CA THR A 45 -10.32 -9.11 -2.96
C THR A 45 -11.02 -7.81 -3.34
N THR A 46 -10.53 -6.69 -2.80
CA THR A 46 -11.05 -5.36 -3.14
C THR A 46 -10.82 -5.05 -4.61
N LEU A 47 -9.62 -5.32 -5.14
CA LEU A 47 -9.29 -5.12 -6.55
C LEU A 47 -10.18 -5.97 -7.47
N ALA A 48 -10.42 -7.23 -7.12
CA ALA A 48 -11.33 -8.11 -7.86
C ALA A 48 -12.76 -7.57 -7.87
N ALA A 49 -13.27 -7.11 -6.71
CA ALA A 49 -14.59 -6.49 -6.62
C ALA A 49 -14.68 -5.20 -7.44
N CYS A 50 -13.64 -4.35 -7.42
CA CYS A 50 -13.55 -3.16 -8.26
C CYS A 50 -13.57 -3.50 -9.75
N GLY A 51 -12.87 -4.56 -10.17
CA GLY A 51 -12.89 -5.05 -11.55
C GLY A 51 -14.29 -5.48 -12.00
N PHE A 52 -15.02 -6.21 -11.15
CA PHE A 52 -16.41 -6.56 -11.43
C PHE A 52 -17.32 -5.32 -11.48
N ALA A 53 -17.15 -4.36 -10.57
CA ALA A 53 -17.90 -3.11 -10.59
C ALA A 53 -17.65 -2.31 -11.88
N ALA A 54 -16.43 -2.30 -12.41
CA ALA A 54 -16.12 -1.66 -13.69
C ALA A 54 -16.90 -2.30 -14.86
N LEU A 55 -17.07 -3.63 -14.86
CA LEU A 55 -17.92 -4.30 -15.85
C LEU A 55 -19.38 -3.87 -15.72
N LEU A 56 -19.91 -3.78 -14.49
CA LEU A 56 -21.27 -3.28 -14.25
C LEU A 56 -21.45 -1.84 -14.74
N VAL A 57 -20.44 -0.98 -14.56
CA VAL A 57 -20.46 0.40 -15.09
C VAL A 57 -20.58 0.39 -16.61
N VAL A 58 -19.84 -0.48 -17.31
CA VAL A 58 -19.95 -0.63 -18.77
C VAL A 58 -21.36 -1.08 -19.17
N VAL A 59 -21.93 -2.05 -18.46
CA VAL A 59 -23.31 -2.52 -18.67
C VAL A 59 -24.32 -1.39 -18.48
N LEU A 60 -24.21 -0.62 -17.39
CA LEU A 60 -25.07 0.53 -17.10
C LEU A 60 -24.94 1.64 -18.16
N LYS A 61 -23.77 1.77 -18.79
CA LYS A 61 -23.53 2.76 -19.85
C LYS A 61 -24.07 2.33 -21.21
N SER A 62 -24.61 1.11 -21.35
CA SER A 62 -25.22 0.63 -22.60
C SER A 62 -26.58 1.29 -22.84
N GLU A 63 -26.91 1.51 -24.12
CA GLU A 63 -28.17 2.16 -24.52
C GLU A 63 -29.42 1.39 -24.03
N PRO A 64 -29.53 0.05 -24.18
CA PRO A 64 -30.70 -0.68 -23.71
C PRO A 64 -30.98 -0.52 -22.20
N ILE A 65 -29.92 -0.49 -21.38
CA ILE A 65 -30.04 -0.34 -19.93
C ILE A 65 -30.41 1.10 -19.55
N LYS A 66 -29.81 2.09 -20.22
CA LYS A 66 -30.20 3.49 -20.03
C LYS A 66 -31.66 3.72 -20.38
N GLU A 67 -32.13 3.22 -21.53
CA GLU A 67 -33.52 3.34 -21.95
C GLU A 67 -34.48 2.72 -20.93
N LEU A 68 -34.15 1.53 -20.42
CA LEU A 68 -34.93 0.87 -19.38
C LEU A 68 -35.03 1.75 -18.12
N ILE A 69 -33.88 2.23 -17.62
CA ILE A 69 -33.84 3.06 -16.40
C ILE A 69 -34.58 4.38 -16.61
N THR A 70 -34.34 5.06 -17.73
CA THR A 70 -35.04 6.29 -18.08
C THR A 70 -36.54 6.07 -18.20
N GLY A 71 -36.99 4.97 -18.81
CA GLY A 71 -38.40 4.62 -18.88
C GLY A 71 -39.05 4.44 -17.51
N VAL A 72 -38.38 3.75 -16.58
CA VAL A 72 -38.84 3.61 -15.18
C VAL A 72 -38.93 4.97 -14.50
N ILE A 73 -37.91 5.83 -14.64
CA ILE A 73 -37.88 7.17 -14.04
C ILE A 73 -39.00 8.05 -14.63
N SER A 74 -39.14 8.11 -15.96
CA SER A 74 -40.17 8.89 -16.64
C SER A 74 -41.58 8.46 -16.25
N SER A 75 -41.80 7.15 -16.10
CA SER A 75 -43.09 6.61 -15.64
C SER A 75 -43.37 7.02 -14.19
N ALA A 76 -42.38 6.92 -13.31
CA ALA A 76 -42.51 7.34 -11.91
C ALA A 76 -42.77 8.85 -11.76
N LEU A 77 -42.27 9.66 -12.69
CA LEU A 77 -42.46 11.11 -12.71
C LEU A 77 -43.72 11.58 -13.48
N GLY A 78 -44.50 10.66 -14.07
CA GLY A 78 -45.68 11.01 -14.86
C GLY A 78 -45.37 11.70 -16.20
N LEU A 79 -44.14 11.56 -16.69
CA LEU A 79 -43.68 12.10 -17.98
C LEU A 79 -43.84 11.10 -19.13
N GLY A 80 -44.08 9.83 -18.81
CA GLY A 80 -44.40 8.77 -19.77
C GLY A 80 -45.91 8.63 -19.94
N SER A 81 -46.43 9.09 -21.08
CA SER A 81 -47.80 8.87 -21.55
C SER A 81 -47.87 7.73 -22.55
#